data_AF-A0AAP7IFA8-F1
#
_entry.id   AF-A0AAP7IFA8-F1
#
_cell.length_a   1.000
_cell.length_b   1.000
_cell.length_c   1.000
_cell.angle_alpha   90.00
_cell.angle_beta   90.00
_cell.angle_gamma   90.00
#
_symmetry.space_group_name_H-M   'P 1'
#
loop_
_entity.id
_entity.type
_entity.pdbx_description
1 polymer ?
#
loop_
_entity_poly.entity_id
_entity_poly.type
_entity_poly.pdbx_seq_one_letter_code
_entity_poly.pdbx_strand_id
1 'polypeptide(L)'
;MKYVNVYEVVRTFGGHEEGGWWYDHYECIQTYPVSNDTPQERAEALCESNQAYWKRKYQPNTDIRAYVEDIEAEMETTEVPEYS
;
A
#
# COMPACT_ATOMS: atom_id res chain seq x y z
N MET A 1 -9.67 -17.54 -3.30
CA MET A 1 -9.46 -16.53 -4.36
C MET A 1 -8.42 -15.58 -3.80
N LYS A 2 -7.49 -15.10 -4.61
CA LYS A 2 -6.46 -14.16 -4.16
C LYS A 2 -6.73 -12.79 -4.77
N TYR A 3 -6.26 -11.77 -4.10
CA TYR A 3 -6.34 -10.39 -4.55
C TYR A 3 -4.93 -9.85 -4.74
N VAL A 4 -4.77 -8.98 -5.73
CA VAL A 4 -3.62 -8.10 -5.81
C VAL A 4 -4.11 -6.71 -5.44
N ASN A 5 -3.65 -6.23 -4.28
CA ASN A 5 -3.96 -4.91 -3.76
C ASN A 5 -2.76 -3.99 -3.95
N VAL A 6 -3.01 -2.78 -4.44
CA VAL A 6 -2.01 -1.74 -4.68
C VAL A 6 -2.25 -0.62 -3.69
N TYR A 7 -1.19 -0.20 -3.01
CA TYR A 7 -1.22 0.78 -1.94
C TYR A 7 -0.35 1.98 -2.28
N GLU A 8 -0.85 3.17 -1.92
CA GLU A 8 0.01 4.31 -1.66
C GLU A 8 0.54 4.19 -0.22
N VAL A 9 1.86 4.27 -0.07
CA VAL A 9 2.52 4.15 1.23
C VAL A 9 3.14 5.48 1.61
N VAL A 10 2.70 6.01 2.75
CA VAL A 10 3.20 7.28 3.29
C VAL A 10 3.76 7.04 4.68
N ARG A 11 4.97 7.55 4.94
CA ARG A 11 5.57 7.47 6.27
C ARG A 11 4.94 8.54 7.18
N THR A 12 4.22 8.09 8.18
CA THR A 12 3.45 8.93 9.10
C THR A 12 4.09 8.94 10.48
N PHE A 13 4.04 10.08 11.14
CA PHE A 13 4.49 10.23 12.52
C PHE A 13 3.38 9.72 13.46
N GLY A 14 3.70 8.74 14.31
CA GLY A 14 2.75 8.08 15.20
C GLY A 14 2.64 8.69 16.59
N GLY A 15 3.55 9.60 16.96
CA GLY A 15 3.52 10.29 18.24
C GLY A 15 4.89 10.44 18.86
N HIS A 16 4.97 11.22 19.94
CA HIS A 16 6.21 11.61 20.60
C HIS A 16 6.69 10.63 21.69
N GLU A 17 5.93 9.57 21.96
CA GLU A 17 6.29 8.57 22.97
C GLU A 17 7.64 7.92 22.63
N GLU A 18 8.44 7.65 23.67
CA GLU A 18 9.77 7.01 23.58
C GLU A 18 10.75 7.62 22.55
N GLY A 19 10.68 8.93 22.32
CA GLY A 19 11.61 9.62 21.41
C GLY A 19 11.06 9.82 19.99
N GLY A 20 9.78 9.54 19.80
CA GLY A 20 9.10 9.69 18.53
C GLY A 20 9.12 8.40 17.72
N TRP A 21 7.97 7.96 17.24
CA TRP A 21 7.87 6.80 16.38
C TRP A 21 7.19 7.14 15.05
N TRP A 22 7.56 6.39 14.01
CA TRP A 22 7.06 6.55 12.66
C TRP A 22 6.58 5.20 12.16
N TYR A 23 5.53 5.19 11.35
CA TYR A 23 4.99 4.00 10.72
C TYR A 23 4.70 4.24 9.24
N ASP A 24 4.62 3.16 8.48
CA ASP A 24 4.13 3.20 7.11
C ASP A 24 2.60 3.13 7.17
N HIS A 25 1.93 4.17 6.67
CA HIS A 25 0.50 4.22 6.47
C HIS A 25 0.17 3.76 5.06
N TYR A 26 -0.68 2.76 4.95
CA TYR A 26 -1.07 2.12 3.69
C TYR A 26 -2.50 2.52 3.34
N GLU A 27 -2.67 3.21 2.21
CA GLU A 27 -3.99 3.52 1.63
C GLU A 27 -4.20 2.64 0.40
N CYS A 28 -5.24 1.79 0.38
CA CYS A 28 -5.49 0.92 -0.76
C CYS A 28 -6.12 1.73 -1.90
N ILE A 29 -5.37 1.87 -3.00
CA ILE A 29 -5.81 2.67 -4.15
C ILE A 29 -6.44 1.82 -5.25
N GLN A 30 -6.10 0.53 -5.34
CA GLN A 30 -6.66 -0.39 -6.34
C GLN A 30 -6.63 -1.85 -5.85
N THR A 31 -7.65 -2.62 -6.24
CA THR A 31 -7.76 -4.05 -5.96
C THR A 31 -8.12 -4.82 -7.22
N TYR A 32 -7.44 -5.95 -7.43
CA TYR A 32 -7.69 -6.85 -8.56
C TYR A 32 -7.85 -8.29 -8.10
N PRO A 33 -9.01 -8.93 -8.33
CA PRO A 33 -9.13 -10.37 -8.10
C PRO A 33 -8.27 -11.12 -9.13
N VAL A 34 -7.51 -12.10 -8.69
CA VAL A 34 -6.61 -12.89 -9.54
C VAL A 34 -6.84 -14.39 -9.40
N SER A 35 -6.64 -15.11 -10.50
CA SER A 35 -6.54 -16.57 -10.48
C SER A 35 -5.22 -16.99 -9.83
N ASN A 36 -5.16 -18.24 -9.35
CA ASN A 36 -4.03 -18.73 -8.57
C ASN A 36 -2.74 -18.94 -9.39
N ASP A 37 -2.78 -18.81 -10.72
CA ASP A 37 -1.69 -19.29 -11.56
C ASP A 37 -0.47 -18.35 -11.59
N THR A 38 -0.67 -17.02 -11.41
CA THR A 38 0.44 -16.04 -11.43
C THR A 38 0.19 -14.75 -10.60
N PRO A 39 -0.27 -14.83 -9.34
CA PRO A 39 -0.63 -13.64 -8.57
C PRO A 39 0.56 -12.71 -8.27
N GLN A 40 1.77 -13.25 -8.07
CA GLN A 40 2.97 -12.43 -7.84
C GLN A 40 3.41 -11.61 -9.05
N GLU A 41 3.49 -12.20 -10.24
CA GLU A 41 3.85 -11.48 -11.47
C GLU A 41 2.85 -10.35 -11.76
N ARG A 42 1.56 -10.59 -11.45
CA ARG A 42 0.51 -9.56 -11.50
C ARG A 42 0.78 -8.42 -10.52
N ALA A 43 1.17 -8.72 -9.28
CA ALA A 43 1.51 -7.71 -8.28
C ALA A 43 2.71 -6.86 -8.71
N GLU A 44 3.78 -7.48 -9.20
CA GLU A 44 4.97 -6.78 -9.69
C GLU A 44 4.62 -5.84 -10.85
N ALA A 45 3.89 -6.32 -11.86
CA ALA A 45 3.48 -5.50 -13.00
C ALA A 45 2.56 -4.34 -12.60
N LEU A 46 1.65 -4.56 -11.64
CA LEU A 46 0.75 -3.52 -11.13
C LEU A 46 1.51 -2.48 -10.28
N CYS A 47 2.50 -2.92 -9.50
CA CYS A 47 3.38 -2.04 -8.75
C CYS A 47 4.16 -1.11 -9.68
N GLU A 48 4.88 -1.67 -10.66
CA GLU A 48 5.70 -0.88 -11.60
C GLU A 48 4.86 0.12 -12.40
N SER A 49 3.73 -0.32 -12.94
CA SER A 49 2.85 0.54 -13.76
C SER A 49 2.21 1.67 -12.94
N ASN A 50 1.74 1.38 -11.71
CA ASN A 50 1.22 2.42 -10.82
C ASN A 50 2.33 3.36 -10.35
N GLN A 51 3.49 2.84 -9.96
CA GLN A 51 4.63 3.64 -9.54
C GLN A 51 5.01 4.68 -10.62
N ALA A 52 5.03 4.29 -11.89
CA ALA A 52 5.29 5.19 -13.01
C ALA A 52 4.15 6.20 -13.24
N TYR A 53 2.89 5.77 -13.16
CA TYR A 53 1.72 6.64 -13.30
C TYR A 53 1.68 7.72 -12.21
N TRP A 54 1.84 7.32 -10.95
CA TRP A 54 1.74 8.20 -9.79
C TRP A 54 2.87 9.23 -9.73
N LYS A 55 4.12 8.81 -10.02
CA LYS A 55 5.27 9.72 -10.14
C LYS A 55 5.03 10.83 -11.16
N ARG A 56 4.31 10.54 -12.25
CA ARG A 56 4.00 11.52 -13.30
C ARG A 56 2.86 12.47 -12.90
N LYS A 57 1.85 11.97 -12.18
CA LYS A 57 0.59 12.68 -11.97
C LYS A 57 0.52 13.46 -10.66
N TYR A 58 1.08 12.93 -9.57
CA TYR A 58 0.89 13.49 -8.23
C TYR A 58 2.21 13.98 -7.62
N GLN A 59 3.11 13.09 -7.23
CA GLN A 59 4.36 13.45 -6.55
C GLN A 59 5.51 12.50 -6.91
N PRO A 60 6.75 12.99 -7.12
CA PRO A 60 7.89 12.14 -7.49
C PRO A 60 8.31 11.17 -6.37
N ASN A 61 7.89 11.42 -5.13
CA ASN A 61 8.28 10.65 -3.94
C ASN A 61 7.18 9.71 -3.42
N THR A 62 6.10 9.50 -4.18
CA THR A 62 5.07 8.52 -3.81
C THR A 62 5.67 7.11 -3.85
N ASP A 63 5.61 6.38 -2.74
CA ASP A 63 5.97 4.96 -2.65
C ASP A 63 4.72 4.13 -2.96
N ILE A 64 4.78 3.35 -4.04
CA ILE A 64 3.70 2.45 -4.43
C ILE A 64 4.15 1.03 -4.17
N ARG A 65 3.30 0.25 -3.50
CA ARG A 65 3.55 -1.17 -3.23
C ARG A 65 2.35 -2.00 -3.64
N ALA A 66 2.57 -3.24 -4.08
CA ALA A 66 1.49 -4.17 -4.39
C ALA A 66 1.72 -5.52 -3.72
N TYR A 67 0.65 -6.11 -3.20
CA TYR A 67 0.69 -7.35 -2.42
C TYR A 67 -0.35 -8.34 -2.90
N VAL A 68 0.01 -9.63 -2.81
CA VAL A 68 -0.94 -10.74 -3.01
C VAL A 68 -1.55 -11.09 -1.65
N GLU A 69 -2.85 -10.90 -1.52
CA GLU A 69 -3.56 -10.99 -0.24
C GLU A 69 -4.77 -11.94 -0.33
N ASP A 70 -5.25 -12.40 0.82
CA ASP A 70 -6.40 -13.31 0.90
C ASP A 70 -7.73 -12.55 0.82
N ILE A 71 -7.74 -11.28 1.24
CA ILE A 71 -8.88 -10.37 1.13
C ILE A 71 -8.50 -9.06 0.43
N GLU A 72 -9.52 -8.28 0.10
CA GLU A 72 -9.36 -6.93 -0.43
C GLU A 72 -8.77 -6.02 0.66
N ALA A 73 -7.79 -5.19 0.29
CA ALA A 73 -7.20 -4.18 1.16
C ALA A 73 -6.69 -4.70 2.53
N GLU A 74 -6.11 -5.90 2.59
CA GLU A 74 -5.77 -6.56 3.86
C GLU A 74 -4.74 -5.77 4.69
N MET A 75 -3.80 -5.09 4.04
CA MET A 75 -2.79 -4.23 4.68
C MET A 75 -3.24 -2.78 4.88
N GLU A 76 -4.46 -2.39 4.50
CA GLU A 76 -4.91 -1.01 4.68
C GLU A 76 -4.84 -0.61 6.16
N THR A 77 -4.20 0.52 6.41
CA THR A 77 -4.07 1.05 7.78
C THR A 77 -5.40 1.65 8.21
N THR A 78 -6.14 0.90 9.01
CA THR A 78 -7.46 1.33 9.53
C THR A 78 -7.38 1.88 10.95
N GLU A 79 -6.29 1.62 11.66
CA GLU A 79 -6.04 2.10 13.02
C GLU A 79 -5.64 3.59 12.97
N VAL A 80 -6.39 4.42 13.71
CA VAL A 80 -6.06 5.83 13.91
C VAL A 80 -5.35 5.96 15.26
N PRO A 81 -4.13 6.53 15.33
CA PRO A 81 -3.46 6.71 16.61
C PRO A 81 -4.30 7.61 17.53
N GLU A 82 -4.56 7.11 18.74
CA GLU A 82 -5.20 7.89 19.79
C GLU A 82 -4.15 8.80 20.44
N TYR A 83 -4.38 10.11 20.38
CA TYR A 83 -3.55 11.09 21.08
C TYR A 83 -4.20 11.40 22.43
N SER A 84 -3.57 10.97 23.53
CA SER A 84 -4.00 11.28 24.91
C SER A 84 -3.56 12.66 25.37
#